data_AF-A0A1B6FI03-F1
#
_entry.id   AF-A0A1B6FI03-F1
#
_cell.length_a   1.000
_cell.length_b   1.000
_cell.length_c   1.000
_cell.angle_alpha   90.00
_cell.angle_beta   90.00
_cell.angle_gamma   90.00
#
_symmetry.space_group_name_H-M   'P 1'
#
loop_
_entity.id
_entity.type
_entity.pdbx_description
1 polymer ?
#
loop_
_entity_poly.entity_id
_entity_poly.type
_entity_poly.pdbx_seq_one_letter_code
_entity_poly.pdbx_strand_id
1 'polypeptide(L)'
;MPRVAKGDAKPRGRMTAYAYFVQICREEHKKKHPEENVVFAEFSKKCAERWKTMSDKEKSRFHEMADKDKKRYDNEMLTYTPSKGEKVRGKKRKQMKDPNAPKRSLSAFFMFCKDERPKVKAAN
;
A
#
# COMPACT_ATOMS: atom_id res chain seq x y z
N MET A 1 -5.79 14.32 5.79
CA MET A 1 -6.76 13.20 5.74
C MET A 1 -6.45 12.27 6.89
N PRO A 2 -7.36 12.06 7.86
CA PRO A 2 -7.22 10.90 8.72
C PRO A 2 -7.69 9.70 7.90
N ARG A 3 -6.77 8.94 7.29
CA ARG A 3 -7.12 7.59 6.88
C ARG A 3 -7.16 6.73 8.14
N VAL A 4 -8.31 6.74 8.81
CA VAL A 4 -8.63 5.74 9.84
C VAL A 4 -9.84 4.96 9.37
N ALA A 5 -9.58 3.72 8.95
CA ALA A 5 -10.26 2.53 9.44
C ALA A 5 -9.84 1.31 8.62
N LYS A 6 -9.03 0.44 9.22
CA LYS A 6 -9.26 -1.01 9.16
C LYS A 6 -8.52 -1.71 10.30
N GLY A 7 -9.29 -2.08 11.33
CA GLY A 7 -8.87 -2.86 12.49
C GLY A 7 -8.07 -2.04 13.50
N ASP A 8 -8.73 -1.56 14.56
CA ASP A 8 -8.24 -0.61 15.58
C ASP A 8 -6.96 -0.99 16.35
N ALA A 9 -6.26 -2.04 15.95
CA ALA A 9 -5.01 -2.50 16.53
C ALA A 9 -3.79 -2.32 15.62
N LYS A 10 -3.95 -2.15 14.29
CA LYS A 10 -2.79 -2.15 13.38
C LYS A 10 -2.08 -0.78 13.34
N PRO A 11 -0.76 -0.73 13.62
CA PRO A 11 0.04 0.48 13.50
C PRO A 11 -0.10 1.14 12.13
N ARG A 12 -0.22 2.48 12.12
CA ARG A 12 -0.27 3.23 10.87
C ARG A 12 1.06 3.11 10.16
N GLY A 13 1.02 2.69 8.89
CA GLY A 13 2.21 2.48 8.07
C GLY A 13 3.15 3.68 8.05
N ARG A 14 4.46 3.40 7.96
CA ARG A 14 5.50 4.41 7.86
C ARG A 14 5.30 5.37 6.69
N MET A 15 5.33 6.67 6.97
CA MET A 15 5.32 7.74 5.98
C MET A 15 6.75 8.02 5.49
N THR A 16 6.87 8.24 4.19
CA THR A 16 8.14 8.63 3.56
C THR A 16 8.31 10.15 3.57
N ALA A 17 9.53 10.62 3.34
CA ALA A 17 9.83 12.06 3.27
C ALA A 17 8.93 12.78 2.26
N TYR A 18 8.72 12.16 1.09
CA TYR A 18 7.80 12.66 0.08
C TYR A 18 6.33 12.66 0.55
N ALA A 19 5.89 11.64 1.30
CA ALA A 19 4.52 11.59 1.82
C ALA A 19 4.24 12.74 2.82
N TYR A 20 5.22 13.07 3.67
CA TYR A 20 5.16 14.25 4.53
C TYR A 20 5.10 15.54 3.71
N PHE A 21 5.93 15.66 2.69
CA PHE A 21 5.93 16.82 1.80
C PHE A 21 4.58 17.04 1.09
N VAL A 22 4.00 15.98 0.53
CA VAL A 22 2.67 16.05 -0.11
C VAL A 22 1.59 16.46 0.90
N GLN A 23 1.70 16.00 2.15
CA GLN A 23 0.77 16.37 3.21
C GLN A 23 0.88 17.85 3.56
N ILE A 24 2.10 18.37 3.78
CA ILE A 24 2.32 19.79 4.07
C ILE A 24 1.84 20.65 2.90
N CYS A 25 2.21 20.31 1.67
CA CYS A 25 1.74 21.04 0.48
C CYS A 25 0.21 21.09 0.41
N ARG A 26 -0.46 20.00 0.81
CA ARG A 26 -1.91 19.91 0.76
C ARG A 26 -2.56 20.74 1.86
N GLU A 27 -1.99 20.74 3.07
CA GLU A 27 -2.44 21.57 4.18
C GLU A 27 -2.25 23.06 3.87
N GLU A 28 -1.11 23.45 3.30
CA GLU A 28 -0.87 24.80 2.81
C GLU A 28 -1.88 25.22 1.74
N HIS A 29 -2.13 24.35 0.75
CA HIS A 29 -3.09 24.62 -0.29
C HIS A 29 -4.51 24.77 0.26
N LYS A 30 -4.90 23.91 1.20
CA LYS A 30 -6.22 24.00 1.85
C LYS A 30 -6.37 25.27 2.70
N LYS A 31 -5.28 25.73 3.31
CA LYS A 31 -5.27 26.99 4.08
C LYS A 31 -5.39 28.22 3.17
N LYS A 32 -4.73 28.20 2.01
CA LYS A 32 -4.75 29.31 1.04
C LYS A 32 -6.00 29.32 0.15
N HIS A 33 -6.55 28.15 -0.15
CA HIS A 33 -7.73 27.98 -0.97
C HIS A 33 -8.73 27.03 -0.27
N PRO A 34 -9.46 27.51 0.75
CA PRO A 34 -10.39 26.68 1.53
C PRO A 34 -11.59 26.17 0.70
N GLU A 35 -12.02 26.96 -0.28
CA GLU A 35 -13.17 26.68 -1.17
C GLU A 35 -12.79 25.89 -2.44
N GLU A 36 -11.50 25.80 -2.77
CA GLU A 36 -11.07 25.19 -4.03
C GLU A 36 -10.96 23.66 -3.89
N ASN A 37 -11.73 22.95 -4.70
CA ASN A 37 -11.68 21.50 -4.77
C ASN A 37 -10.40 21.05 -5.50
N VAL A 38 -9.38 20.69 -4.71
CA VAL A 38 -8.10 20.21 -5.22
C VAL A 38 -8.26 18.84 -5.92
N VAL A 39 -8.11 18.82 -7.25
CA VAL A 39 -8.05 17.58 -8.03
C VAL A 39 -6.76 16.83 -7.72
N PHE A 40 -6.86 15.65 -7.11
CA PHE A 40 -5.71 14.89 -6.60
C PHE A 40 -4.66 14.55 -7.67
N ALA A 41 -5.10 14.24 -8.90
CA ALA A 41 -4.19 13.92 -10.00
C ALA A 41 -3.27 15.11 -10.35
N GLU A 42 -3.85 16.31 -10.48
CA GLU A 42 -3.12 17.54 -10.79
C GLU A 42 -2.24 17.98 -9.64
N PHE A 43 -2.75 17.86 -8.41
CA PHE A 43 -1.98 18.15 -7.21
C PHE A 43 -0.78 17.21 -7.05
N SER A 44 -0.96 15.91 -7.32
CA SER A 44 0.13 14.94 -7.26
C SER A 44 1.23 15.24 -8.27
N LYS A 45 0.88 15.70 -9.49
CA LYS A 45 1.86 16.13 -10.49
C LYS A 45 2.65 17.36 -10.01
N LYS A 46 1.95 18.40 -9.53
CA LYS A 46 2.58 19.62 -8.98
C LYS A 46 3.51 19.31 -7.80
N CYS A 47 3.11 18.42 -6.90
CA CYS A 47 3.96 17.97 -5.80
C CYS A 47 5.20 17.21 -6.30
N ALA A 48 5.07 16.35 -7.32
CA ALA A 48 6.20 15.60 -7.85
C ALA A 48 7.24 16.53 -8.48
N GLU A 49 6.79 17.50 -9.28
CA GLU A 49 7.65 18.53 -9.87
C GLU A 49 8.36 19.35 -8.79
N ARG A 50 7.59 19.87 -7.82
CA ARG A 50 8.14 20.67 -6.72
C ARG A 50 9.15 19.89 -5.87
N TRP A 51 8.89 18.61 -5.60
CA TRP A 51 9.84 17.75 -4.90
C TRP A 51 11.12 17.53 -5.69
N LYS A 52 11.04 17.40 -7.02
CA LYS A 52 12.22 17.27 -7.87
C LYS A 52 13.08 18.53 -7.83
N THR A 53 12.46 19.71 -7.86
CA THR A 53 13.17 21.01 -7.85
C THR A 53 13.63 21.46 -6.48
N MET A 54 13.11 20.89 -5.38
CA MET A 54 13.56 21.26 -4.03
C MET A 54 15.01 20.87 -3.77
N SER A 55 15.69 21.70 -2.98
CA SER A 55 17.07 21.50 -2.57
C SER A 55 17.20 20.36 -1.55
N ASP A 56 18.39 19.77 -1.45
CA ASP A 56 18.65 18.71 -0.46
C ASP A 56 18.50 19.19 0.98
N LYS A 57 18.73 20.48 1.25
CA LYS A 57 18.50 21.07 2.58
C LYS A 57 17.02 21.08 2.95
N GLU A 58 16.14 21.44 2.02
CA GLU A 58 14.69 21.41 2.25
C GLU A 58 14.19 19.98 2.37
N LYS A 59 14.72 19.07 1.55
CA LYS A 59 14.44 17.62 1.64
C LYS A 59 14.93 17.03 2.95
N SER A 60 16.05 17.48 3.49
CA SER A 60 16.65 16.97 4.74
C SER A 60 15.66 17.02 5.89
N ARG A 61 14.92 18.13 6.03
CA ARG A 61 13.86 18.26 7.04
C ARG A 61 12.80 17.16 6.92
N PHE A 62 12.42 16.80 5.69
CA PHE A 62 11.45 15.74 5.42
C PHE A 62 12.04 14.34 5.62
N HIS A 63 13.33 14.14 5.35
CA HIS A 63 14.05 12.90 5.64
C HIS A 63 14.11 12.65 7.15
N GLU A 64 14.43 13.65 7.96
CA GLU A 64 14.40 13.54 9.42
C GLU A 64 13.01 13.19 9.97
N MET A 65 11.96 13.79 9.41
CA MET A 65 10.57 13.44 9.77
C MET A 65 10.24 11.98 9.41
N ALA A 66 10.67 11.53 8.23
CA ALA A 66 10.47 10.15 7.79
C ALA A 66 11.24 9.15 8.65
N ASP A 67 12.45 9.50 9.11
CA ASP A 67 13.24 8.65 9.99
C ASP A 67 12.62 8.54 11.39
N LYS A 68 12.07 9.64 11.92
CA LYS A 68 11.28 9.61 13.16
C LYS A 68 10.03 8.74 13.01
N ASP A 69 9.32 8.85 11.90
CA ASP A 69 8.12 8.05 11.66
C ASP A 69 8.44 6.56 11.44
N LYS A 70 9.58 6.26 10.82
CA LYS A 70 10.11 4.90 10.72
C LYS A 70 10.29 4.31 12.12
N LYS A 71 10.96 5.02 13.03
CA LYS A 71 11.16 4.57 14.43
C LYS A 71 9.83 4.39 15.17
N ARG A 72 8.87 5.31 14.99
CA ARG A 72 7.50 5.18 15.52
C ARG A 72 6.86 3.88 15.05
N TYR A 73 6.85 3.65 13.73
CA TYR A 73 6.23 2.47 13.13
C TYR A 73 6.91 1.17 13.57
N ASP A 74 8.24 1.15 13.63
CA ASP A 74 9.00 -0.01 14.09
C ASP A 74 8.64 -0.36 15.55
N ASN A 75 8.56 0.64 16.44
CA ASN A 75 8.15 0.45 17.83
C ASN A 75 6.68 0.00 17.97
N GLU A 76 5.76 0.60 17.22
CA GLU A 76 4.35 0.20 17.22
C GLU A 76 4.16 -1.21 16.64
N MET A 77 4.99 -1.63 15.66
CA MET A 77 4.95 -2.97 15.09
C MET A 77 5.51 -4.04 16.05
N LEU A 78 6.46 -3.69 16.92
CA LEU A 78 6.96 -4.61 17.95
C LEU A 78 5.87 -4.96 18.98
N THR A 79 5.01 -4.01 19.32
CA THR A 79 3.89 -4.22 20.25
C THR A 79 2.63 -4.74 19.56
N TYR A 80 2.61 -4.79 18.23
CA TYR A 80 1.46 -5.23 17.45
C TYR A 80 1.42 -6.76 17.31
N THR A 81 0.46 -7.38 17.98
CA THR A 81 0.11 -8.79 17.78
C THR A 81 -1.05 -8.89 16.81
N PRO A 82 -0.85 -9.39 15.57
CA PRO A 82 -1.94 -9.50 14.61
C PRO A 82 -2.99 -10.51 15.11
N SER A 83 -4.26 -10.10 15.14
CA SER A 83 -5.36 -11.02 15.46
C SER A 83 -5.39 -12.17 14.45
N LYS A 84 -5.52 -13.40 14.97
CA LYS A 84 -5.48 -14.68 14.25
C LYS A 84 -6.66 -14.77 13.27
N GLY A 85 -6.57 -14.09 12.14
CA GLY A 85 -7.67 -14.00 11.16
C GLY A 85 -7.51 -12.91 10.10
N GLU A 86 -6.60 -11.95 10.29
CA GLU A 86 -6.37 -10.87 9.32
C GLU A 86 -5.56 -11.39 8.11
N LYS A 87 -6.25 -12.06 7.18
CA LYS A 87 -5.69 -12.45 5.89
C LYS A 87 -5.13 -11.20 5.21
N VAL A 88 -3.82 -11.19 4.93
CA VAL A 88 -3.12 -10.16 4.14
C VAL A 88 -3.73 -10.11 2.73
N ARG A 89 -4.84 -9.38 2.59
CA ARG A 89 -5.50 -9.12 1.30
C ARG A 89 -4.72 -8.02 0.59
N GLY A 90 -3.66 -8.41 -0.10
CA GLY A 90 -2.81 -7.46 -0.83
C GLY A 90 -2.06 -7.99 -2.04
N LYS A 91 -2.02 -9.31 -2.30
CA LYS A 91 -1.54 -9.81 -3.60
C LYS A 91 -2.64 -9.50 -4.61
N LYS A 92 -2.40 -8.57 -5.54
CA LYS A 92 -3.31 -8.18 -6.65
C LYS A 92 -4.13 -9.40 -7.04
N ARG A 93 -5.47 -9.32 -6.94
CA ARG A 93 -6.34 -10.33 -7.54
C ARG A 93 -5.87 -10.45 -8.99
N LYS A 94 -5.36 -11.64 -9.36
CA LYS A 94 -5.02 -11.97 -10.74
C LYS A 94 -6.20 -11.46 -11.58
N GLN A 95 -5.95 -10.59 -12.56
CA GLN A 95 -6.98 -10.14 -13.51
C GLN A 95 -7.81 -11.36 -13.92
N MET A 96 -9.14 -11.21 -13.90
CA MET A 96 -10.05 -12.18 -14.49
C MET A 96 -9.56 -12.38 -15.92
N LYS A 97 -9.12 -13.60 -16.24
CA LYS A 97 -8.72 -13.89 -17.62
C LYS A 97 -10.00 -13.84 -18.45
N ASP A 98 -9.91 -13.30 -19.67
CA ASP A 98 -11.05 -13.24 -20.58
C ASP A 98 -11.71 -14.63 -20.65
N PRO A 99 -13.04 -14.72 -20.54
CA PRO A 99 -13.75 -16.01 -20.62
C PRO A 99 -13.45 -16.78 -21.90
N ASN A 100 -13.13 -16.06 -22.98
CA ASN A 100 -12.80 -16.63 -24.29
C ASN A 100 -11.28 -16.78 -24.55
N ALA A 101 -10.41 -16.41 -23.59
CA ALA A 101 -8.97 -16.64 -23.74
C ALA A 101 -8.61 -18.10 -23.44
N PRO A 102 -7.66 -18.70 -24.18
CA PRO A 102 -7.20 -20.06 -23.90
C PRO A 102 -6.65 -20.14 -22.48
N LYS A 103 -7.13 -21.14 -21.73
CA LYS A 103 -6.60 -21.42 -20.40
C LYS A 103 -5.13 -21.81 -20.53
N ARG A 104 -4.30 -21.33 -19.60
CA ARG A 104 -2.88 -21.71 -19.53
C ARG A 104 -2.73 -23.24 -19.50
N SER A 105 -1.69 -23.76 -20.14
CA SER A 105 -1.36 -25.19 -20.07
C SER A 105 -1.15 -25.62 -18.62
N LEU A 106 -1.58 -26.84 -18.30
CA LEU A 106 -1.33 -27.45 -17.00
C LEU A 106 0.12 -27.96 -16.96
N SER A 107 0.77 -27.82 -15.80
CA SER A 107 2.10 -28.44 -15.56
C SER A 107 1.93 -29.93 -15.32
N ALA A 108 2.97 -30.73 -15.61
CA ALA A 108 2.99 -32.19 -15.41
C ALA A 108 2.53 -32.62 -14.01
N PHE A 109 2.91 -31.86 -12.97
CA PHE A 109 2.44 -32.10 -11.61
C PHE A 109 0.92 -31.98 -11.46
N PHE A 110 0.28 -31.01 -12.12
CA PHE A 110 -1.16 -30.84 -12.07
C PHE A 110 -1.91 -31.92 -12.86
N MET A 111 -1.28 -32.53 -13.87
CA MET A 111 -1.83 -33.69 -14.57
C MET A 111 -1.83 -34.91 -13.64
N PHE A 112 -0.69 -35.20 -13.01
CA PHE A 112 -0.58 -36.26 -12.00
C PHE A 112 -1.59 -36.10 -10.87
N CYS A 113 -1.74 -34.89 -10.32
CA CYS A 113 -2.74 -34.60 -9.29
C CYS A 113 -4.19 -34.79 -9.76
N LYS A 114 -4.49 -34.71 -11.06
CA LYS A 114 -5.84 -34.94 -11.58
C LYS A 114 -6.22 -36.42 -11.45
N ASP A 115 -5.25 -37.31 -11.68
CA ASP A 115 -5.46 -38.76 -11.68
C ASP A 115 -5.38 -39.35 -10.26
N GLU A 116 -4.49 -38.81 -9.43
CA GLU A 116 -4.24 -39.34 -8.08
C GLU A 116 -5.15 -38.76 -7.01
N ARG A 117 -5.57 -37.48 -7.10
CA ARG A 117 -6.49 -36.90 -6.10
C ARG A 117 -7.78 -37.69 -5.87
N PRO A 118 -8.51 -38.17 -6.89
CA PRO A 118 -9.75 -38.92 -6.64
C PRO A 118 -9.48 -40.24 -5.92
N LYS A 119 -8.34 -40.90 -6.18
CA LYS A 119 -7.95 -42.14 -5.49
C LYS A 119 -7.69 -41.90 -4.01
N VAL A 120 -6.91 -40.86 -3.69
CA VAL A 120 -6.62 -40.47 -2.30
C VAL A 120 -7.89 -40.02 -1.57
N LYS A 121 -8.80 -39.33 -2.26
CA LYS A 121 -10.09 -38.91 -1.69
C LYS A 121 -11.07 -40.07 -1.50
N ALA A 122 -11.00 -41.12 -2.31
CA ALA A 122 -11.84 -42.30 -2.14
C ALA A 122 -11.32 -43.23 -1.03
N ALA A 123 -10.01 -43.18 -0.75
CA ALA A 123 -9.36 -43.97 0.28
C ALA A 123 -9.41 -43.35 1.69
N ASN A 124 -10.06 -42.18 1.85
CA ASN A 124 -10.14 -41.41 3.09
C ASN A 124 -11.57 -40.90 3.27
#